data_AF-A0A8S3IPH2-F1
#
_entry.id   AF-A0A8S3IPH2-F1
#
_cell.length_a   1.000
_cell.length_b   1.000
_cell.length_c   1.000
_cell.angle_alpha   90.00
_cell.angle_beta   90.00
_cell.angle_gamma   90.00
#
_symmetry.space_group_name_H-M   'P 1'
#
loop_
_entity.id
_entity.type
_entity.pdbx_description
1 polymer ?
#
loop_
_entity_poly.entity_id
_entity_poly.type
_entity_poly.pdbx_seq_one_letter_code
_entity_poly.pdbx_strand_id
1 'polypeptide(L)'
;NDLPDEIFIYILKKLTNLQVLYSLLGVSKRLNRIVYGSIFTNHLTLLRSISNDSIYPLSNRILDRFCLHILPEIHHKIKWLNLESCSIERILRATNYPSLNALGLYNIRQEMNPPCFT
;
A
#
# COMPACT_ATOMS: atom_id res chain seq x y z
N ASN A 1 -25.78 12.48 17.69
CA ASN A 1 -25.49 11.04 17.65
C ASN A 1 -24.51 10.78 16.52
N ASP A 2 -23.23 10.68 16.86
CA ASP A 2 -22.22 10.30 15.87
C ASP A 2 -22.36 8.82 15.53
N LEU A 3 -22.22 8.49 14.25
CA LEU A 3 -22.18 7.10 13.78
C LEU A 3 -21.04 6.35 14.51
N PRO A 4 -21.22 5.12 15.02
CA PRO A 4 -20.16 4.38 15.73
C PRO A 4 -18.93 4.04 14.87
N ASP A 5 -17.76 3.87 15.51
CA ASP A 5 -16.49 3.54 14.82
C ASP A 5 -16.58 2.19 14.09
N GLU A 6 -17.32 1.23 14.65
CA GLU A 6 -17.52 -0.09 14.09
C GLU A 6 -18.22 -0.03 12.73
N ILE A 7 -19.17 0.90 12.57
CA ILE A 7 -19.88 1.09 11.30
C ILE A 7 -18.95 1.73 10.27
N PHE A 8 -18.10 2.69 10.66
CA PHE A 8 -17.07 3.21 9.77
C PHE A 8 -16.13 2.12 9.31
N ILE A 9 -15.62 1.29 10.22
CA ILE A 9 -14.75 0.16 9.87
C ILE A 9 -15.45 -0.77 8.89
N TYR A 10 -16.72 -1.10 9.14
CA TYR A 10 -17.51 -1.96 8.26
C TYR A 10 -17.61 -1.41 6.83
N ILE A 11 -17.86 -0.11 6.68
CA ILE A 11 -17.93 0.57 5.38
C ILE A 11 -16.54 0.58 4.71
N LEU A 12 -15.49 0.96 5.44
CA LEU A 12 -14.14 1.11 4.90
C LEU A 12 -13.52 -0.21 4.48
N LYS A 13 -13.89 -1.33 5.09
CA LYS A 13 -13.47 -2.68 4.66
C LYS A 13 -13.96 -3.08 3.27
N LYS A 14 -14.86 -2.30 2.66
CA LYS A 14 -15.24 -2.45 1.24
C LYS A 14 -14.23 -1.84 0.26
N LEU A 15 -13.29 -1.05 0.77
CA LEU A 15 -12.23 -0.40 -0.01
C LEU A 15 -10.89 -1.11 0.21
N THR A 16 -9.94 -0.92 -0.70
CA THR A 16 -8.57 -1.39 -0.48
C THR A 16 -7.87 -0.53 0.57
N ASN A 17 -6.92 -1.12 1.31
CA ASN A 17 -6.17 -0.38 2.33
C ASN A 17 -5.47 0.86 1.77
N LEU A 18 -4.98 0.80 0.52
CA LEU A 18 -4.42 1.96 -0.16
C LEU A 18 -5.47 3.07 -0.38
N GLN A 19 -6.68 2.73 -0.85
CA GLN A 19 -7.75 3.70 -1.03
C GLN A 19 -8.15 4.35 0.30
N VAL A 20 -8.27 3.57 1.37
CA VAL A 20 -8.59 4.07 2.71
C VAL A 20 -7.52 5.05 3.19
N LEU A 21 -6.26 4.65 3.16
CA LEU A 21 -5.14 5.48 3.63
C LEU A 21 -4.97 6.73 2.76
N TYR A 22 -5.07 6.62 1.44
CA TYR A 22 -4.93 7.76 0.53
C TYR A 22 -6.04 8.79 0.70
N SER A 23 -7.28 8.35 0.91
CA SER A 23 -8.45 9.23 0.98
C SER A 23 -8.68 9.83 2.35
N LEU A 24 -8.37 9.11 3.43
CA LEU A 24 -8.82 9.48 4.77
C LEU A 24 -7.71 9.92 5.72
N LEU A 25 -6.45 9.61 5.40
CA LEU A 25 -5.35 10.04 6.24
C LEU A 25 -5.24 11.57 6.26
N GLY A 26 -5.26 12.14 7.46
CA GLY A 26 -5.18 13.58 7.68
C GLY A 26 -6.52 14.31 7.60
N VAL A 27 -7.62 13.62 7.27
CA VAL A 27 -8.94 14.26 7.12
C VAL A 27 -9.54 14.64 8.48
N SER A 28 -9.44 13.77 9.47
CA SER A 28 -9.88 14.09 10.84
C SER A 28 -9.15 13.25 11.88
N LYS A 29 -9.02 13.77 13.11
CA LYS A 29 -8.39 13.03 14.22
C LYS A 29 -9.08 11.70 14.50
N ARG A 30 -10.42 11.67 14.41
CA ARG A 30 -11.21 10.46 14.62
C ARG A 30 -10.94 9.40 13.54
N LEU A 31 -10.97 9.81 12.27
CA LEU A 31 -10.69 8.89 11.16
C LEU A 31 -9.23 8.42 11.18
N ASN A 32 -8.28 9.29 11.52
CA ASN A 32 -6.87 8.92 11.69
C ASN A 32 -6.71 7.76 12.68
N ARG A 33 -7.40 7.81 13.83
CA ARG A 33 -7.39 6.71 14.81
C ARG A 33 -7.85 5.39 14.20
N ILE A 34 -8.87 5.42 13.35
CA ILE A 34 -9.43 4.23 12.69
C ILE A 34 -8.46 3.72 11.62
N VAL A 35 -7.99 4.58 10.71
CA VAL A 35 -7.14 4.16 9.57
C VAL A 35 -5.72 3.78 9.99
N TYR A 36 -5.23 4.26 11.12
CA TYR A 36 -4.00 3.78 11.75
C TYR A 36 -4.15 2.44 12.47
N GLY A 37 -5.36 1.90 12.55
CA GLY A 37 -5.63 0.58 13.08
C GLY A 37 -4.94 -0.52 12.25
N SER A 38 -4.62 -1.63 12.92
CA SER A 38 -3.97 -2.79 12.31
C SER A 38 -4.76 -3.37 11.13
N ILE A 39 -6.09 -3.21 11.14
CA ILE A 39 -7.01 -3.64 10.09
C ILE A 39 -6.59 -3.08 8.72
N PHE A 40 -6.15 -1.82 8.67
CA PHE A 40 -5.83 -1.12 7.43
C PHE A 40 -4.32 -0.97 7.19
N THR A 41 -3.47 -1.27 8.18
CA THR A 41 -2.02 -1.01 8.12
C THR A 41 -1.15 -2.26 8.16
N ASN A 42 -1.62 -3.39 8.70
CA ASN A 42 -0.80 -4.60 8.80
C ASN A 42 -0.47 -5.20 7.43
N HIS A 43 -1.43 -5.21 6.50
CA HIS A 43 -1.26 -5.75 5.17
C HIS A 43 -1.58 -4.68 4.14
N LEU A 44 -0.55 -4.20 3.45
CA LEU A 44 -0.70 -3.18 2.42
C LEU A 44 -0.49 -3.77 1.05
N THR A 45 -1.43 -3.45 0.16
CA THR A 45 -1.32 -3.79 -1.27
C THR A 45 -1.23 -2.50 -2.07
N LEU A 46 -0.05 -2.27 -2.64
CA LEU A 46 0.28 -1.10 -3.44
C LEU A 46 0.27 -1.46 -4.92
N LEU A 47 -0.84 -2.09 -5.32
CA LEU A 47 -1.09 -2.57 -6.67
C LEU A 47 -2.37 -1.94 -7.18
N ARG A 48 -2.43 -1.66 -8.47
CA ARG A 48 -3.68 -1.34 -9.14
C ARG A 48 -4.16 -2.57 -9.88
N SER A 49 -5.20 -3.24 -9.36
CA SER A 49 -5.90 -4.30 -10.09
C SER A 49 -7.04 -3.70 -10.92
N ILE A 50 -7.19 -4.17 -12.14
CA ILE A 50 -8.36 -3.91 -13.02
C ILE A 50 -9.08 -5.25 -13.19
N SER A 51 -10.37 -5.21 -13.57
CA SER A 51 -11.32 -6.33 -13.71
C SER A 51 -10.84 -7.58 -14.46
N ASN A 52 -9.67 -7.56 -15.10
CA ASN A 52 -9.11 -8.64 -15.90
C ASN A 52 -7.91 -9.32 -15.22
N ASP A 53 -7.79 -9.20 -13.89
CA ASP A 53 -6.65 -9.68 -13.06
C ASP A 53 -5.26 -9.14 -13.43
N SER A 54 -5.19 -8.25 -14.42
CA SER A 54 -4.00 -7.51 -14.78
C SER A 54 -3.62 -6.53 -13.67
N ILE A 55 -2.37 -6.64 -13.21
CA ILE A 55 -1.79 -5.75 -12.21
C ILE A 55 -1.04 -4.63 -12.92
N TYR A 56 -1.39 -3.40 -12.61
CA TYR A 56 -0.72 -2.21 -13.11
C TYR A 56 0.03 -1.50 -11.99
N PRO A 57 1.13 -0.81 -12.33
CA PRO A 57 1.81 0.05 -11.38
C PRO A 57 0.90 1.20 -10.94
N LEU A 58 1.08 1.64 -9.70
CA LEU A 58 0.49 2.89 -9.24
C LEU A 58 1.12 4.07 -10.00
N SER A 59 0.36 5.14 -10.19
CA SER A 59 0.94 6.36 -10.76
C SER A 59 1.99 6.94 -9.80
N ASN A 60 3.03 7.56 -10.36
CA ASN A 60 4.09 8.19 -9.57
C ASN A 60 3.48 9.11 -8.50
N ARG A 61 2.55 10.00 -8.85
CA ARG A 61 1.87 10.88 -7.89
C ARG A 61 1.27 10.16 -6.66
N ILE A 62 0.71 8.96 -6.85
CA ILE A 62 0.18 8.18 -5.72
C ILE A 62 1.33 7.61 -4.87
N LEU A 63 2.36 7.07 -5.52
CA LEU A 63 3.56 6.57 -4.85
C LEU A 63 4.30 7.68 -4.07
N ASP A 64 4.49 8.85 -4.67
CA ASP A 64 5.09 10.03 -4.04
C ASP A 64 4.36 10.39 -2.75
N ARG A 65 3.03 10.55 -2.83
CA ARG A 65 2.21 10.88 -1.66
C ARG A 65 2.26 9.79 -0.61
N PHE A 66 2.25 8.53 -1.03
CA PHE A 66 2.34 7.40 -0.11
C PHE A 66 3.68 7.39 0.63
N CYS A 67 4.80 7.53 -0.08
CA CYS A 67 6.13 7.55 0.51
C CYS A 67 6.37 8.76 1.42
N LEU A 68 5.91 9.95 1.03
CA LEU A 68 6.21 11.18 1.76
C LEU A 68 5.28 11.43 2.95
N HIS A 69 4.02 10.98 2.87
CA HIS A 69 3.01 11.38 3.86
C HIS A 69 2.34 10.22 4.59
N ILE A 70 2.30 9.02 4.00
CA ILE A 70 1.59 7.87 4.59
C ILE A 70 2.59 6.95 5.29
N LEU A 71 3.66 6.55 4.59
CA LEU A 71 4.67 5.63 5.12
C LEU A 71 5.29 6.07 6.46
N PRO A 72 5.70 7.33 6.65
CA PRO A 72 6.31 7.77 7.92
C PRO A 72 5.43 7.52 9.14
N GLU A 73 4.11 7.49 8.96
CA GLU A 73 3.14 7.34 10.03
C GLU A 73 2.85 5.87 10.37
N ILE A 74 3.01 4.95 9.42
CA ILE A 74 2.50 3.58 9.54
C ILE A 74 3.55 2.48 9.33
N HIS A 75 4.78 2.82 8.90
CA HIS A 75 5.79 1.83 8.49
C HIS A 75 6.10 0.77 9.56
N HIS A 76 6.07 1.15 10.83
CA HIS A 76 6.31 0.25 11.97
C HIS A 76 5.19 -0.77 12.20
N LYS A 77 4.01 -0.60 11.59
CA LYS A 77 2.86 -1.51 11.70
C LYS A 77 2.75 -2.48 10.53
N ILE A 78 3.44 -2.19 9.41
CA ILE A 78 3.34 -2.99 8.20
C ILE A 78 4.01 -4.34 8.44
N LYS A 79 3.23 -5.41 8.32
CA LYS A 79 3.69 -6.80 8.44
C LYS A 79 3.77 -7.51 7.09
N TRP A 80 2.92 -7.12 6.16
CA TRP A 80 2.91 -7.61 4.78
C TRP A 80 2.82 -6.42 3.83
N LEU A 81 3.74 -6.37 2.87
CA LEU A 81 3.69 -5.43 1.76
C LEU A 81 3.62 -6.15 0.39
N ASN A 82 2.64 -5.81 -0.44
CA ASN A 82 2.52 -6.29 -1.82
C ASN A 82 2.89 -5.15 -2.78
N LEU A 83 3.92 -5.35 -3.61
CA LEU A 83 4.51 -4.36 -4.49
C LEU A 83 4.59 -4.84 -5.94
N GLU A 84 4.46 -3.89 -6.86
CA GLU A 84 4.81 -4.10 -8.26
C GLU A 84 6.31 -3.86 -8.45
N SER A 85 6.95 -4.63 -9.32
CA SER A 85 8.40 -4.64 -9.56
C SER A 85 9.04 -3.25 -9.73
N CYS A 86 8.43 -2.36 -10.51
CA CYS A 86 8.97 -1.02 -10.79
C CYS A 86 8.89 -0.09 -9.57
N SER A 87 8.11 -0.43 -8.55
CA SER A 87 7.95 0.38 -7.33
C SER A 87 8.79 -0.10 -6.15
N ILE A 88 9.41 -1.28 -6.24
CA ILE A 88 10.13 -1.93 -5.13
C ILE A 88 11.20 -1.02 -4.57
N GLU A 89 12.16 -0.61 -5.41
CA GLU A 89 13.31 0.19 -4.96
C GLU A 89 12.86 1.46 -4.25
N ARG A 90 11.89 2.15 -4.85
CA ARG A 90 11.37 3.41 -4.33
C ARG A 90 10.74 3.25 -2.95
N ILE A 91 9.96 2.18 -2.74
CA ILE A 91 9.23 1.97 -1.49
C ILE A 91 10.13 1.40 -0.40
N LEU A 92 11.02 0.46 -0.75
CA LEU A 92 11.93 -0.14 0.22
C LEU A 92 13.02 0.84 0.67
N ARG A 93 13.43 1.80 -0.17
CA ARG A 93 14.36 2.87 0.24
C ARG A 93 13.71 4.02 1.01
N ALA A 94 12.38 4.14 0.97
CA ALA A 94 11.69 5.29 1.59
C ALA A 94 11.76 5.28 3.12
N THR A 95 11.81 4.10 3.75
CA THR A 95 11.83 3.95 5.22
C THR A 95 12.25 2.53 5.63
N ASN A 96 12.48 2.32 6.92
CA ASN A 96 12.69 1.00 7.52
C ASN A 96 11.36 0.35 7.89
N TYR A 97 11.23 -0.97 7.73
CA TYR A 97 10.00 -1.71 8.06
C TYR A 97 10.28 -2.73 9.17
N PRO A 98 10.33 -2.31 10.45
CA PRO A 98 10.80 -3.18 11.54
C PRO A 98 9.88 -4.38 11.83
N SER A 99 8.61 -4.32 11.41
CA SER A 99 7.62 -5.38 11.63
C SER A 99 7.32 -6.21 10.38
N LEU A 100 8.06 -5.99 9.27
CA LEU A 100 7.79 -6.64 8.00
C LEU A 100 8.21 -8.11 8.02
N ASN A 101 7.22 -8.98 7.86
CA ASN A 101 7.41 -10.44 7.86
C ASN A 101 7.20 -11.05 6.47
N ALA A 102 6.54 -10.33 5.56
CA ALA A 102 6.22 -10.83 4.23
C ALA A 102 6.28 -9.71 3.17
N LEU A 103 6.85 -10.06 2.01
CA LEU A 103 6.90 -9.21 0.82
C LEU A 103 6.37 -10.00 -0.38
N GLY A 104 5.26 -9.54 -0.96
CA GLY A 104 4.74 -10.09 -2.21
C GLY A 104 5.16 -9.20 -3.38
N LEU A 105 5.76 -9.80 -4.41
CA LEU A 105 6.28 -9.10 -5.57
C LEU A 105 5.51 -9.54 -6.82
N TYR A 106 5.08 -8.55 -7.61
CA TYR A 106 4.24 -8.75 -8.79
C TYR A 106 4.90 -8.14 -10.03
N ASN A 107 4.55 -8.68 -11.21
CA ASN A 107 5.10 -8.28 -12.51
C ASN A 107 6.63 -8.31 -12.55
N ILE A 108 7.26 -9.28 -11.88
CA ILE A 108 8.71 -9.47 -11.94
C ILE A 108 9.08 -9.74 -13.40
N ARG A 109 9.68 -8.76 -14.08
CA ARG A 109 10.25 -8.99 -15.39
C ARG A 109 11.41 -9.96 -15.22
N GLN A 110 11.28 -11.17 -15.74
CA GLN A 110 12.47 -11.97 -16.02
C GLN A 110 13.25 -11.23 -17.10
N GLU A 111 14.46 -10.78 -16.77
CA GLU A 111 15.42 -10.37 -17.79
C GLU A 111 15.67 -11.59 -18.69
N MET A 112 14.98 -11.66 -19.82
CA MET A 112 15.46 -12.48 -20.93
C MET A 112 16.72 -11.78 -21.43
N ASN A 113 17.88 -12.31 -21.01
CA ASN A 113 19.13 -12.01 -21.69
C ASN A 113 18.90 -12.18 -23.20
N PRO A 114 19.17 -11.17 -24.05
CA PRO A 114 19.15 -11.41 -25.48
C PRO A 114 20.17 -12.51 -25.77
N PRO A 115 19.86 -13.51 -26.62
CA PRO A 115 20.86 -14.48 -27.03
C PRO A 115 22.04 -13.70 -27.62
N CYS A 116 23.23 -13.87 -27.04
CA CYS A 116 24.46 -13.39 -27.62
C CYS A 116 24.61 -14.08 -28.98
N PHE A 117 24.24 -13.39 -30.06
CA PHE A 117 24.65 -13.80 -31.40
C PHE A 117 26.14 -13.42 -31.52
N THR A 118 26.99 -14.43 -31.35
CA THR A 118 28.39 -14.45 -31.81
C THR A 118 28.47 -14.56 -33.31
#